data_AF-A0A8C8AJC1-F1
#
_entry.id   AF-A0A8C8AJC1-F1
#
_cell.length_a   1.000
_cell.length_b   1.000
_cell.length_c   1.000
_cell.angle_alpha   90.00
_cell.angle_beta   90.00
_cell.angle_gamma   90.00
#
_symmetry.space_group_name_H-M   'P 1'
#
loop_
_entity.id
_entity.type
_entity.pdbx_description
1 polymer ?
#
loop_
_entity_poly.entity_id
_entity_poly.type
_entity_poly.pdbx_seq_one_letter_code
_entity_poly.pdbx_strand_id
1 'polypeptide(L)'
;MEIMYVYTRKRSEFGRPCSFSDRPARVSVDIPPDPGMAGGFVLRNPVDSAVQHASDMSEHEVNTERVEVESRGVNHVEGGWPKDINPQEVEQTIRFRKKVEKDENYVNTIMHLGAVRPCPSPLLASCSQI
;
A
#
# COMPACT_ATOMS: atom_id res chain seq x y z
N MET A 1 35.44 4.39 27.75
CA MET A 1 35.34 5.22 26.53
C MET A 1 34.14 4.69 25.77
N GLU A 2 33.03 5.42 25.72
CA GLU A 2 31.83 4.99 24.97
C GLU A 2 32.12 5.09 23.47
N ILE A 3 32.08 3.96 22.77
CA ILE A 3 32.28 3.91 21.33
C ILE A 3 30.93 4.26 20.69
N MET A 4 30.74 5.53 20.35
CA MET A 4 29.55 5.99 19.65
C MET A 4 29.73 5.78 18.14
N TYR A 5 28.99 4.83 17.57
CA TYR A 5 29.05 4.54 16.15
C TYR A 5 28.08 5.43 15.37
N VAL A 6 28.60 6.44 14.68
CA VAL A 6 27.79 7.37 13.86
C VAL A 6 27.81 6.92 12.41
N TYR A 7 26.65 6.52 11.89
CA TYR A 7 26.50 6.26 10.46
C TYR A 7 26.59 7.58 9.67
N THR A 8 27.56 7.67 8.76
CA THR A 8 27.77 8.84 7.89
C THR A 8 26.79 8.89 6.71
N ARG A 9 26.09 7.78 6.42
CA ARG A 9 25.14 7.64 5.31
C ARG A 9 23.78 7.15 5.79
N LYS A 10 22.71 7.68 5.20
CA LYS A 10 21.33 7.25 5.47
C LYS A 10 21.06 5.88 4.85
N ARG A 11 20.32 5.00 5.56
CA ARG A 11 19.95 3.66 5.08
C ARG A 11 19.26 3.67 3.70
N SER A 12 18.49 4.73 3.39
CA SER A 12 17.82 4.94 2.09
C SER A 12 18.76 5.29 0.92
N GLU A 13 20.05 5.47 1.19
CA GLU A 13 21.06 5.76 0.17
C GLU A 13 21.88 4.50 -0.20
N PHE A 14 21.78 3.43 0.57
CA PHE A 14 22.38 2.14 0.24
C PHE A 14 21.60 1.44 -0.86
N GLY A 15 22.30 0.73 -1.74
CA GLY A 15 21.68 -0.05 -2.82
C GLY A 15 21.08 0.76 -3.96
N ARG A 16 21.32 2.08 -4.02
CA ARG A 16 20.91 2.89 -5.18
C ARG A 16 21.60 2.34 -6.44
N PRO A 17 20.84 2.10 -7.53
CA PRO A 17 21.42 1.60 -8.76
C PRO A 17 22.50 2.58 -9.25
N CYS A 18 23.74 2.09 -9.36
CA CYS A 18 24.80 2.85 -9.99
C CYS A 18 24.44 3.02 -11.47
N SER A 19 24.27 4.27 -11.92
CA SER A 19 24.09 4.56 -13.34
C SER A 19 25.44 4.46 -14.04
N PHE A 20 25.84 3.23 -14.35
CA PHE A 20 26.92 3.00 -15.28
C PHE A 20 26.44 3.41 -16.66
N SER A 21 27.13 4.37 -17.27
CA SER A 21 26.92 4.75 -18.66
C SER A 21 28.24 4.48 -19.37
N ASP A 22 28.16 3.95 -20.59
CA ASP A 22 29.32 3.85 -21.45
C ASP A 22 29.82 5.27 -21.72
N ARG A 23 30.93 5.62 -21.07
CA ARG A 23 31.64 6.86 -21.28
C ARG A 23 32.99 6.52 -21.89
N PRO A 24 33.44 7.26 -22.91
CA PRO A 24 34.78 7.08 -23.42
C PRO A 24 35.78 7.28 -22.27
N ALA A 25 36.87 6.52 -22.29
CA ALA A 25 37.92 6.63 -21.29
C ALA A 25 38.38 8.09 -21.20
N ARG A 26 38.17 8.70 -20.04
CA ARG A 26 38.57 10.08 -19.75
C ARG A 26 39.68 10.02 -18.71
N VAL A 27 40.84 10.57 -19.05
CA VAL A 27 41.89 10.83 -18.07
C VAL A 27 41.38 11.92 -17.13
N SER A 28 40.97 11.53 -15.93
CA SER A 28 40.49 12.46 -14.91
C SER A 28 41.65 13.18 -14.20
N VAL A 29 42.78 12.50 -14.07
CA VAL A 29 44.01 13.03 -13.47
C VAL A 29 45.19 12.42 -14.20
N ASP A 30 46.14 13.27 -14.58
CA ASP A 30 47.47 12.86 -15.02
C ASP A 30 48.46 13.30 -13.94
N ILE A 31 49.13 12.35 -13.30
CA ILE A 31 50.10 12.61 -12.23
C ILE A 31 51.47 12.25 -12.80
N PRO A 32 52.29 13.24 -13.21
CA PRO A 32 53.62 12.97 -13.69
C PRO A 32 54.48 12.42 -12.53
N PRO A 33 55.39 11.47 -12.81
CA PRO A 33 56.30 10.95 -11.79
C PRO A 33 57.21 12.07 -11.29
N ASP A 34 57.41 12.13 -9.96
CA ASP A 34 58.39 13.03 -9.37
C ASP A 34 59.81 12.46 -9.58
N PRO A 35 60.69 13.13 -10.36
CA PRO A 35 62.05 12.66 -10.60
C PRO A 35 62.88 12.55 -9.31
N GLY A 36 62.58 13.34 -8.28
CA GLY A 36 63.25 13.27 -6.99
C GLY A 36 62.93 11.98 -6.22
N MET A 37 61.70 11.49 -6.32
CA MET A 37 61.29 10.22 -5.71
C MET A 37 61.79 8.99 -6.48
N ALA A 38 62.04 9.12 -7.78
CA ALA A 38 62.57 8.04 -8.61
C ALA A 38 63.96 7.57 -8.13
N GLY A 39 64.79 8.48 -7.62
CA GLY A 39 66.12 8.15 -7.07
C GLY A 39 66.08 7.34 -5.76
N GLY A 40 64.96 7.37 -5.03
CA GLY A 40 64.73 6.61 -3.80
C GLY A 40 63.96 5.31 -3.99
N PHE A 41 63.62 4.94 -5.24
CA PHE A 41 62.87 3.73 -5.53
C PHE A 41 63.69 2.49 -5.18
N VAL A 42 63.17 1.67 -4.26
CA VAL A 42 63.73 0.35 -3.94
C VAL A 42 62.69 -0.71 -4.29
N LEU A 43 63.05 -1.60 -5.20
CA LEU A 43 62.20 -2.73 -5.58
C LEU A 43 62.07 -3.69 -4.39
N ARG A 44 60.90 -3.69 -3.74
CA ARG A 44 60.55 -4.67 -2.71
C ARG A 44 60.27 -6.02 -3.37
N ASN A 45 60.99 -7.06 -2.95
CA ASN A 45 60.75 -8.45 -3.33
C ASN A 45 61.20 -9.37 -2.17
N PRO A 46 60.30 -10.12 -1.51
CA PRO A 46 58.86 -10.26 -1.79
C PRO A 46 58.02 -9.05 -1.35
N VAL A 47 56.84 -8.91 -1.96
CA VAL A 47 55.84 -7.90 -1.60
C VAL A 47 54.73 -8.62 -0.81
N ASP A 48 54.65 -8.35 0.49
CA ASP A 48 53.51 -8.78 1.28
C ASP A 48 52.33 -7.85 1.00
N SER A 49 51.26 -8.39 0.42
CA SER A 49 49.99 -7.70 0.22
C SER A 49 48.88 -8.49 0.89
N ALA A 50 48.16 -7.86 1.82
CA ALA A 50 46.98 -8.44 2.42
C ALA A 50 45.74 -7.97 1.65
N VAL A 51 44.93 -8.92 1.17
CA VAL A 51 43.63 -8.65 0.54
C VAL A 51 42.55 -9.16 1.47
N GLN A 52 41.57 -8.31 1.78
CA GLN A 52 40.41 -8.72 2.56
C GLN A 52 39.44 -9.49 1.64
N HIS A 53 39.23 -10.78 1.93
CA HIS A 53 38.21 -11.63 1.30
C HIS A 53 37.13 -12.01 2.32
N ALA A 54 36.54 -11.00 2.94
CA ALA A 54 35.41 -11.16 3.84
C ALA A 54 34.19 -10.48 3.20
N SER A 55 33.02 -11.10 3.34
CA SER A 55 31.76 -10.46 2.97
C SER A 55 31.47 -9.31 3.92
N ASP A 56 31.18 -8.12 3.38
CA ASP A 56 30.71 -6.99 4.18
C ASP A 56 29.34 -7.34 4.78
N MET A 57 29.28 -7.46 6.10
CA MET A 57 28.04 -7.73 6.84
C MET A 57 27.57 -6.45 7.53
N SER A 58 26.26 -6.23 7.56
CA SER A 58 25.64 -5.12 8.28
C SER A 58 24.40 -5.60 9.02
N GLU A 59 24.34 -5.32 10.32
CA GLU A 59 23.22 -5.63 11.21
C GLU A 59 22.43 -4.34 11.52
N HIS A 60 21.11 -4.44 11.61
CA HIS A 60 20.23 -3.32 11.95
C HIS A 60 19.12 -3.80 12.88
N GLU A 61 19.08 -3.28 14.10
CA GLU A 61 17.96 -3.47 15.03
C GLU A 61 17.03 -2.24 15.01
N VAL A 62 15.73 -2.49 15.05
CA VAL A 62 14.70 -1.43 15.13
C VAL A 62 13.65 -1.85 16.15
N ASN A 63 13.38 -0.97 17.12
CA ASN A 63 12.29 -1.14 18.08
C ASN A 63 11.04 -0.44 17.53
N THR A 64 9.92 -1.17 17.44
CA THR A 64 8.62 -0.59 17.11
C THR A 64 7.79 -0.41 18.37
N GLU A 65 7.20 0.77 18.54
CA GLU A 65 6.26 1.02 19.63
C GLU A 65 4.94 0.27 19.38
N ARG A 66 4.35 -0.24 20.46
CA ARG A 66 3.06 -0.93 20.39
C ARG A 66 1.94 0.10 20.39
N VAL A 67 1.12 0.10 19.34
CA VAL A 67 -0.07 0.94 19.24
C VAL A 67 -1.31 0.11 19.55
N GLU A 68 -2.16 0.61 20.44
CA GLU A 68 -3.47 0.03 20.71
C GLU A 68 -4.47 0.55 19.67
N VAL A 69 -5.12 -0.37 18.95
CA VAL A 69 -6.13 -0.03 17.94
C VAL A 69 -7.41 -0.79 18.27
N GLU A 70 -8.52 -0.06 18.36
CA GLU A 70 -9.86 -0.62 18.54
C GLU A 70 -10.66 -0.43 17.24
N SER A 71 -11.31 -1.50 16.75
CA SER A 71 -12.24 -1.41 15.64
C SER A 71 -13.66 -1.24 16.17
N ARG A 72 -14.30 -0.12 15.86
CA ARG A 72 -15.70 0.16 16.21
C ARG A 72 -16.57 0.20 14.97
N GLY A 73 -17.51 -0.74 14.87
CA GLY A 73 -18.60 -0.69 13.91
C GLY A 73 -19.85 -0.14 14.56
N VAL A 74 -20.53 0.81 13.91
CA VAL A 74 -21.88 1.23 14.30
C VAL A 74 -22.86 0.43 13.47
N ASN A 75 -23.63 -0.45 14.11
CA ASN A 75 -24.75 -1.13 13.45
C ASN A 75 -26.01 -0.27 13.62
N HIS A 76 -26.49 0.33 12.54
CA HIS A 76 -27.71 1.14 12.58
C HIS A 76 -28.94 0.23 12.54
N VAL A 77 -29.37 -0.25 13.71
CA VAL A 77 -30.51 -1.17 13.83
C VAL A 77 -31.85 -0.43 13.65
N GLU A 78 -31.89 0.88 13.92
CA GLU A 78 -33.15 1.62 14.07
C GLU A 78 -33.67 2.25 12.76
N GLY A 79 -32.88 2.25 11.68
CA GLY A 79 -33.36 2.61 10.33
C GLY A 79 -33.73 4.09 10.16
N GLY A 80 -33.76 4.54 8.89
CA GLY A 80 -33.85 5.94 8.48
C GLY A 80 -35.20 6.62 8.67
N TRP A 81 -35.75 6.57 9.87
CA TRP A 81 -36.94 7.36 10.22
C TRP A 81 -36.62 8.86 10.08
N PRO A 82 -37.55 9.66 9.54
CA PRO A 82 -37.41 11.10 9.55
C PRO A 82 -37.23 11.64 10.97
N LYS A 83 -36.46 12.72 11.12
CA LYS A 83 -36.13 13.36 12.40
C LYS A 83 -37.34 13.65 13.32
N ASP A 84 -38.53 13.78 12.75
CA ASP A 84 -39.76 14.15 13.47
C ASP A 84 -40.63 12.94 13.87
N ILE A 85 -40.16 11.70 13.64
CA ILE A 85 -40.92 10.48 13.94
C ILE A 85 -40.15 9.62 14.91
N ASN A 86 -40.77 9.31 16.05
CA ASN A 86 -40.22 8.39 17.04
C ASN A 86 -40.54 6.93 16.66
N PRO A 87 -39.55 6.06 16.39
CA PRO A 87 -39.78 4.65 16.04
C PRO A 87 -40.41 3.85 17.18
N GLN A 88 -40.21 4.25 18.43
CA GLN A 88 -40.79 3.60 19.60
C GLN A 88 -42.28 3.88 19.74
N GLU A 89 -42.81 4.90 19.05
CA GLU A 89 -44.21 5.28 19.12
C GLU A 89 -44.98 4.69 17.93
N VAL A 90 -45.72 3.62 18.21
CA VAL A 90 -46.43 2.82 17.20
C VAL A 90 -47.43 3.66 16.40
N GLU A 91 -48.09 4.63 17.02
CA GLU A 91 -49.06 5.48 16.32
C GLU A 91 -48.40 6.39 15.28
N GLN A 92 -47.24 6.97 15.60
CA GLN A 92 -46.49 7.83 14.68
C GLN A 92 -45.96 7.03 13.48
N THR A 93 -45.42 5.84 13.74
CA THR A 93 -44.93 4.94 12.67
C THR A 93 -46.06 4.46 11.76
N ILE A 94 -47.23 4.11 12.30
CA ILE A 94 -48.40 3.72 11.50
C ILE A 94 -48.92 4.89 10.67
N ARG A 95 -49.04 6.09 11.25
CA ARG A 95 -49.47 7.30 10.50
C ARG A 95 -48.52 7.60 9.36
N PHE A 96 -47.20 7.53 9.59
CA PHE A 96 -46.21 7.74 8.54
C PHE A 96 -46.29 6.69 7.44
N ARG A 97 -46.37 5.39 7.77
CA ARG A 97 -46.53 4.32 6.78
C ARG A 97 -47.77 4.54 5.91
N LYS A 98 -48.92 4.83 6.53
CA LYS A 98 -50.17 5.12 5.80
C LYS A 98 -50.08 6.36 4.91
N LYS A 99 -49.26 7.35 5.29
CA LYS A 99 -49.01 8.54 4.47
C LYS A 99 -48.21 8.15 3.22
N VAL A 100 -47.09 7.45 3.40
CA VAL A 100 -46.21 7.00 2.30
C VAL A 100 -46.94 6.06 1.34
N GLU A 101 -47.74 5.12 1.86
CA GLU A 101 -48.50 4.17 1.05
C GLU A 101 -49.56 4.82 0.15
N LYS A 102 -49.97 6.07 0.45
CA LYS A 102 -50.90 6.85 -0.36
C LYS A 102 -50.22 7.74 -1.39
N ASP A 103 -48.90 7.90 -1.32
CA ASP A 103 -48.18 8.76 -2.26
C ASP A 103 -48.18 8.13 -3.66
N GLU A 104 -48.49 8.91 -4.69
CA GLU A 104 -48.61 8.38 -6.05
C GLU A 104 -47.30 7.74 -6.54
N ASN A 105 -46.16 8.29 -6.15
CA ASN A 105 -44.85 7.73 -6.47
C ASN A 105 -44.67 6.32 -5.89
N TYR A 106 -45.13 6.08 -4.66
CA TYR A 106 -45.11 4.76 -4.04
C TYR A 106 -46.02 3.80 -4.82
N VAL A 107 -47.25 4.21 -5.12
CA VAL A 107 -48.21 3.37 -5.85
C VAL A 107 -47.67 3.03 -7.25
N ASN A 108 -47.18 4.01 -7.99
CA ASN A 108 -46.66 3.83 -9.34
C ASN A 108 -45.43 2.91 -9.38
N THR A 109 -44.50 3.06 -8.42
CA THR A 109 -43.32 2.20 -8.35
C THR A 109 -43.67 0.76 -7.98
N ILE A 110 -44.56 0.55 -7.02
CA ILE A 110 -45.04 -0.80 -6.65
C ILE A 110 -45.75 -1.47 -7.83
N MET A 111 -46.64 -0.75 -8.54
CA MET A 111 -47.33 -1.28 -9.72
C MET A 111 -46.35 -1.62 -10.85
N HIS A 112 -45.34 -0.79 -11.08
CA HIS A 112 -44.30 -1.06 -12.07
C HIS A 112 -43.49 -2.32 -11.73
N LEU A 113 -43.06 -2.47 -10.46
CA LEU A 113 -42.33 -3.63 -9.99
C LEU A 113 -43.19 -4.90 -10.00
N GLY A 114 -44.47 -4.80 -9.67
CA GLY A 114 -45.42 -5.91 -9.75
C GLY A 114 -45.76 -6.34 -11.18
N ALA A 115 -45.66 -5.42 -12.15
CA ALA A 115 -45.85 -5.71 -13.57
C ALA A 115 -44.63 -6.36 -14.22
N VAL A 116 -43.48 -6.42 -13.53
CA VAL A 116 -42.32 -7.23 -13.96
C VAL A 116 -42.73 -8.70 -13.82
N ARG A 117 -43.35 -9.25 -14.86
CA ARG A 117 -43.49 -10.69 -14.98
C ARG A 117 -42.11 -11.31 -14.87
N PRO A 118 -41.89 -12.34 -14.03
CA PRO A 118 -40.71 -13.15 -14.17
C PRO A 118 -40.69 -13.63 -15.62
N CYS A 119 -39.67 -13.20 -16.36
CA CYS A 119 -39.42 -13.68 -17.70
C CYS A 119 -39.48 -15.21 -17.64
N PRO A 120 -40.33 -15.90 -18.44
CA PRO A 120 -40.28 -17.34 -18.48
C PRO A 120 -38.86 -17.67 -18.92
N SER A 121 -38.12 -18.33 -18.03
CA SER A 121 -36.75 -18.76 -18.30
C SER A 121 -36.78 -19.55 -19.62
N PRO A 122 -35.92 -19.22 -20.60
CA PRO A 122 -35.88 -19.93 -21.88
C PRO A 122 -35.46 -21.42 -21.75
N LEU A 123 -35.23 -21.92 -20.53
CA LEU A 123 -34.75 -23.26 -20.24
C LEU A 123 -35.84 -24.34 -20.12
N LEU A 124 -37.14 -23.99 -20.20
CA LEU A 124 -38.24 -24.97 -20.13
C LEU A 124 -38.94 -25.25 -21.47
N ALA A 125 -38.56 -24.57 -22.57
CA ALA A 125 -39.21 -24.73 -23.86
C ALA A 125 -38.72 -25.95 -24.68
N SER A 126 -37.69 -26.69 -24.23
CA SER A 126 -37.09 -27.79 -25.01
C SER A 126 -37.56 -29.20 -24.61
N CYS A 127 -38.49 -29.37 -23.68
CA CYS A 127 -38.86 -30.69 -23.15
C CYS A 127 -40.18 -31.29 -23.70
N SER A 128 -40.77 -30.72 -24.76
CA SER A 128 -42.07 -31.17 -25.31
C SER A 128 -42.00 -31.83 -26.69
N GLN A 129 -40.81 -32.22 -27.14
CA GLN A 129 -40.62 -32.96 -28.40
C GLN A 129 -39.71 -34.17 -28.18
N ILE A 130 -40.16 -35.12 -27.35
CA ILE A 130 -39.90 -36.56 -27.49
C ILE A 130 -41.19 -37.28 -27.11
#